data_AF-A0A6H2BW25-F1
#
_entry.id   AF-A0A6H2BW25-F1
#
_cell.length_a   1.000
_cell.length_b   1.000
_cell.length_c   1.000
_cell.angle_alpha   90.00
_cell.angle_beta   90.00
_cell.angle_gamma   90.00
#
_symmetry.space_group_name_H-M   'P 1'
#
loop_
_entity.id
_entity.type
_entity.pdbx_description
1 polymer ?
#
loop_
_entity_poly.entity_id
_entity_poly.type
_entity_poly.pdbx_seq_one_letter_code
_entity_poly.pdbx_strand_id
1 'polypeptide(L)'
;MEKISLICHTYKTEIPETDWEQTPTSVKGRMEEMKQWIQELEEKLNRTSKNSSSPPSADPLNTEKKPIKKKSGKKRGGQPGHKGFTKFLYPESECEEVINYKPESCSSCGGQLEGEDANPYRHPSCRNTTYQTRTINKLRMEASNAVEKAVEEAKTYIQNAAVVGADETRFSQKNTDGCNGKNSQAWLWTAVTPLVTFFEITLTRCTDAAKNLLGERFAGILTTFSFSTSTSSST
;
A
#
# COMPACT_ATOMS: atom_id res chain seq x y z
N MET A 1 16.31 -51.27 1.19
CA MET A 1 17.23 -50.31 1.85
C MET A 1 17.63 -49.29 0.80
N GLU A 2 17.00 -48.12 0.83
CA GLU A 2 17.22 -47.06 -0.15
C GLU A 2 18.61 -46.43 0.05
N LYS A 3 19.41 -46.42 -1.01
CA LYS A 3 20.73 -45.78 -1.03
C LYS A 3 20.55 -44.27 -0.88
N ILE A 4 20.98 -43.73 0.26
CA ILE A 4 20.97 -42.27 0.50
C ILE A 4 22.16 -41.67 -0.26
N SER A 5 21.93 -41.31 -1.52
CA SER A 5 22.88 -40.51 -2.32
C SER A 5 22.66 -39.03 -2.02
N LEU A 6 23.43 -38.48 -1.07
CA LEU A 6 23.48 -37.04 -0.81
C LEU A 6 24.60 -36.42 -1.65
N ILE A 7 24.26 -35.95 -2.85
CA ILE A 7 25.21 -35.30 -3.76
C ILE A 7 25.27 -33.79 -3.45
N CYS A 8 26.36 -33.34 -2.84
CA CYS A 8 26.74 -31.92 -2.82
C CYS A 8 27.12 -31.49 -4.24
N HIS A 9 26.32 -30.61 -4.86
CA HIS A 9 26.48 -30.26 -6.29
C HIS A 9 27.74 -29.42 -6.60
N THR A 10 28.43 -28.89 -5.60
CA THR A 10 29.65 -28.08 -5.78
C THR A 10 30.95 -28.87 -5.68
N TYR A 11 30.93 -30.04 -5.02
CA TYR A 11 32.05 -30.96 -4.95
C TYR A 11 31.49 -32.38 -5.06
N LYS A 12 31.64 -33.00 -6.23
CA LYS A 12 31.24 -34.41 -6.50
C LYS A 12 32.15 -35.39 -5.75
N THR A 13 32.17 -35.31 -4.44
CA THR A 13 32.85 -36.28 -3.58
C THR A 13 31.79 -37.21 -3.02
N GLU A 14 31.72 -38.42 -3.55
CA GLU A 14 30.93 -39.49 -2.96
C GLU A 14 31.57 -39.86 -1.62
N ILE A 15 30.77 -39.86 -0.55
CA ILE A 15 31.24 -40.32 0.76
C ILE A 15 31.27 -41.85 0.70
N PRO A 16 32.45 -42.50 0.86
CA PRO A 16 32.54 -43.96 0.89
C PRO A 16 31.65 -44.52 2.00
N GLU A 17 31.01 -45.67 1.75
CA GLU A 17 30.11 -46.32 2.72
C GLU A 17 30.83 -46.64 4.05
N THR A 18 32.12 -46.97 3.96
CA THR A 18 33.02 -47.21 5.11
C THR A 18 33.21 -45.98 6.00
N ASP A 19 33.22 -44.78 5.43
CA ASP A 19 33.42 -43.53 6.17
C ASP A 19 32.12 -43.11 6.85
N TRP A 20 30.97 -43.41 6.22
CA TRP A 20 29.65 -43.20 6.82
C TRP A 20 29.41 -44.13 8.01
N GLU A 21 29.82 -45.39 7.93
CA GLU A 21 29.70 -46.34 9.04
C GLU A 21 30.47 -45.88 10.28
N GLN A 22 31.69 -45.36 10.09
CA GLN A 22 32.56 -44.86 11.16
C GLN A 22 32.18 -43.47 11.70
N THR A 23 31.19 -42.80 11.08
CA THR A 23 30.78 -41.47 11.51
C THR A 23 30.06 -41.53 12.88
N PRO A 24 30.47 -40.71 13.88
CA PRO A 24 29.85 -40.69 15.20
C PRO A 24 28.34 -40.38 15.16
N THR A 25 27.58 -41.01 16.04
CA THR A 25 26.10 -40.87 16.11
C THR A 25 25.64 -39.42 16.26
N SER A 26 26.40 -38.60 17.00
CA SER A 26 26.12 -37.17 17.17
C SER A 26 26.17 -36.38 15.86
N VAL A 27 27.08 -36.73 14.95
CA VAL A 27 27.22 -36.10 13.63
C VAL A 27 26.08 -36.55 12.71
N LYS A 28 25.74 -37.85 12.73
CA LYS A 28 24.58 -38.38 11.98
C LYS A 28 23.27 -37.71 12.41
N GLY A 29 23.08 -37.50 13.72
CA GLY A 29 21.93 -36.80 14.27
C GLY A 29 21.82 -35.36 13.76
N ARG A 30 22.92 -34.59 13.79
CA ARG A 30 22.93 -33.22 13.25
C ARG A 30 22.68 -33.15 11.75
N MET A 31 23.18 -34.13 10.98
CA MET A 31 22.87 -34.18 9.54
C MET A 31 21.39 -34.42 9.28
N GLU A 32 20.74 -35.26 10.07
CA GLU A 32 19.31 -35.53 9.92
C GLU A 32 18.45 -34.32 10.32
N GLU A 33 18.81 -33.65 11.41
CA GLU A 33 18.21 -32.38 11.82
C GLU A 33 18.35 -31.32 10.70
N MET A 34 19.56 -31.20 10.14
CA MET A 34 19.82 -30.21 9.09
C MET A 34 19.07 -30.54 7.79
N LYS A 35 18.86 -31.81 7.46
CA LYS A 35 18.01 -32.21 6.33
C LYS A 35 16.55 -31.86 6.55
N GLN A 36 16.02 -32.12 7.75
CA GLN A 36 14.65 -31.75 8.10
C GLN A 36 14.45 -30.24 7.97
N TRP A 37 15.41 -29.45 8.44
CA TRP A 37 15.39 -28.00 8.25
C TRP A 37 15.48 -27.57 6.79
N ILE A 38 16.33 -28.18 5.97
CA ILE A 38 16.38 -27.89 4.54
C ILE A 38 15.02 -28.16 3.89
N GLN A 39 14.41 -29.32 4.18
CA GLN A 39 13.12 -29.69 3.64
C GLN A 39 12.01 -28.70 4.06
N GLU A 40 11.97 -28.32 5.34
CA GLU A 40 11.00 -27.35 5.86
C GLU A 40 11.19 -25.96 5.21
N LEU A 41 12.44 -25.51 5.05
CA LEU A 41 12.76 -24.25 4.39
C LEU A 41 12.38 -24.27 2.91
N GLU A 42 12.64 -25.36 2.21
CA GLU A 42 12.24 -25.56 0.81
C GLU A 42 10.72 -25.55 0.64
N GLU A 43 9.98 -26.18 1.56
CA GLU A 43 8.50 -26.15 1.55
C GLU A 43 7.97 -24.73 1.78
N LYS A 44 8.55 -23.98 2.74
CA LYS A 44 8.22 -22.57 2.97
C LYS A 44 8.48 -21.70 1.74
N LEU A 45 9.59 -21.92 1.04
CA LEU A 45 9.96 -21.18 -0.16
C LEU A 45 9.02 -21.46 -1.34
N ASN A 46 8.55 -22.70 -1.48
CA ASN A 46 7.68 -23.11 -2.58
C ASN A 46 6.18 -22.85 -2.34
N ARG A 47 5.82 -22.27 -1.19
CA ARG A 47 4.43 -21.95 -0.87
C ARG A 47 3.97 -20.70 -1.64
N THR A 48 2.92 -20.85 -2.43
CA THR A 48 2.35 -19.79 -3.27
C THR A 48 0.82 -19.82 -3.20
N SER A 49 0.15 -18.79 -3.71
CA SER A 49 -1.30 -18.69 -3.83
C SER A 49 -1.90 -19.68 -4.84
N LYS A 50 -1.05 -20.38 -5.61
CA LYS A 50 -1.46 -21.44 -6.54
C LYS A 50 -1.59 -22.80 -5.85
N ASN A 51 -0.76 -23.08 -4.84
CA ASN A 51 -0.70 -24.37 -4.13
C ASN A 51 -1.09 -24.27 -2.64
N SER A 52 -1.50 -23.08 -2.17
CA SER A 52 -1.98 -22.85 -0.80
C SER A 52 -3.14 -21.87 -0.77
N SER A 53 -3.94 -21.91 0.29
CA SER A 53 -5.04 -20.96 0.55
C SER A 53 -4.56 -19.55 0.94
N SER A 54 -3.27 -19.24 0.79
CA SER A 54 -2.70 -17.93 1.09
C SER A 54 -3.04 -16.91 -0.01
N PRO A 55 -3.27 -15.63 0.34
CA PRO A 55 -3.57 -14.61 -0.65
C PRO A 55 -2.36 -14.36 -1.59
N PRO A 56 -2.58 -13.97 -2.86
CA PRO A 56 -1.50 -13.68 -3.82
C PRO A 56 -0.51 -12.58 -3.42
N SER A 57 -0.87 -11.76 -2.42
CA SER A 57 0.01 -10.75 -1.85
C SER A 57 1.11 -11.33 -0.96
N ALA A 58 0.94 -12.57 -0.48
CA ALA A 58 1.93 -13.30 0.31
C ALA A 58 2.89 -14.11 -0.56
N ASP A 59 2.73 -14.09 -1.89
CA ASP A 59 3.61 -14.80 -2.80
C ASP A 59 5.00 -14.15 -2.86
N PRO A 60 6.10 -14.93 -2.92
CA PRO A 60 7.44 -14.38 -3.07
C PRO A 60 7.56 -13.56 -4.37
N LEU A 61 8.43 -12.53 -4.34
CA LEU A 61 8.57 -11.55 -5.44
C LEU A 61 8.95 -12.17 -6.80
N ASN A 62 9.52 -13.38 -6.80
CA ASN A 62 9.91 -14.13 -7.99
C ASN A 62 8.79 -15.05 -8.53
N THR A 63 7.57 -14.97 -8.01
CA THR A 63 6.46 -15.75 -8.53
C THR A 63 5.94 -15.17 -9.84
N GLU A 64 5.66 -16.06 -10.80
CA GLU A 64 5.09 -15.65 -12.08
C GLU A 64 3.72 -14.98 -11.88
N LYS A 65 3.63 -13.73 -12.33
CA LYS A 65 2.40 -12.94 -12.25
C LYS A 65 1.30 -13.57 -13.10
N LYS A 66 0.08 -13.62 -12.56
CA LYS A 66 -1.10 -14.06 -13.33
C LYS A 66 -1.28 -13.18 -14.58
N PRO A 67 -1.66 -13.77 -15.73
CA PRO A 67 -1.88 -13.01 -16.95
C PRO A 67 -3.02 -12.00 -16.77
N ILE A 68 -2.80 -10.77 -17.24
CA ILE A 68 -3.78 -9.69 -17.15
C ILE A 68 -4.93 -10.00 -18.11
N LYS A 69 -6.16 -10.08 -17.58
CA LYS A 69 -7.36 -10.27 -18.41
C LYS A 69 -7.58 -9.05 -19.32
N LYS A 70 -7.91 -9.27 -20.60
CA LYS A 70 -8.24 -8.20 -21.55
C LYS A 70 -9.44 -7.39 -21.05
N LYS A 71 -9.37 -6.06 -21.20
CA LYS A 71 -10.47 -5.16 -20.83
C LYS A 71 -11.70 -5.47 -21.69
N SER A 72 -12.87 -5.57 -21.07
CA SER A 72 -14.13 -5.68 -21.79
C SER A 72 -14.42 -4.36 -22.52
N GLY A 73 -14.75 -4.41 -23.81
CA GLY A 73 -15.16 -3.24 -24.60
C GLY A 73 -16.56 -2.72 -24.25
N LYS A 74 -17.22 -3.27 -23.22
CA LYS A 74 -18.55 -2.83 -22.79
C LYS A 74 -18.48 -1.47 -22.13
N LYS A 75 -19.36 -0.54 -22.54
CA LYS A 75 -19.52 0.75 -21.88
C LYS A 75 -19.91 0.52 -20.42
N ARG A 76 -19.34 1.33 -19.51
CA ARG A 76 -19.73 1.35 -18.10
C ARG A 76 -21.19 1.79 -17.98
N GLY A 77 -22.03 0.96 -17.38
CA GLY A 77 -23.46 1.24 -17.19
C GLY A 77 -24.29 -0.04 -17.18
N GLY A 78 -25.58 0.09 -16.88
CA GLY A 78 -26.56 -0.99 -17.10
C GLY A 78 -26.64 -1.35 -18.58
N GLN A 79 -27.18 -2.53 -18.88
CA GLN A 79 -27.41 -2.91 -20.28
C GLN A 79 -28.39 -1.93 -20.96
N PRO A 80 -28.29 -1.72 -22.29
CA PRO A 80 -29.24 -0.89 -23.02
C PRO A 80 -30.69 -1.30 -22.71
N GLY A 81 -31.52 -0.37 -22.24
CA GLY A 81 -32.89 -0.63 -21.82
C GLY A 81 -33.12 -0.83 -20.31
N HIS A 82 -32.07 -0.95 -19.48
CA HIS A 82 -32.24 -0.96 -18.03
C HIS A 82 -32.64 0.43 -17.51
N LYS A 83 -33.81 0.51 -16.85
CA LYS A 83 -34.18 1.67 -16.04
C LYS A 83 -33.19 1.80 -14.88
N GLY A 84 -32.61 2.99 -14.71
CA GLY A 84 -31.72 3.27 -13.57
C GLY A 84 -32.49 3.12 -12.27
N PHE A 85 -31.91 2.41 -11.30
CA PHE A 85 -32.46 2.32 -9.96
C PHE A 85 -31.80 3.39 -9.08
N THR A 86 -32.52 4.47 -8.82
CA THR A 86 -32.14 5.43 -7.79
C THR A 86 -32.51 4.87 -6.42
N LYS A 87 -31.61 5.00 -5.44
CA LYS A 87 -31.88 4.58 -4.06
C LYS A 87 -32.90 5.56 -3.48
N PHE A 88 -34.14 5.12 -3.31
CA PHE A 88 -35.18 5.91 -2.64
C PHE A 88 -34.96 5.86 -1.12
N LEU A 89 -35.35 6.93 -0.42
CA LEU A 89 -35.47 6.89 1.04
C LEU A 89 -36.65 6.00 1.40
N TYR A 90 -36.46 5.13 2.39
CA TYR A 90 -37.58 4.37 2.94
C TYR A 90 -38.53 5.31 3.69
N PRO A 91 -39.84 5.02 3.68
CA PRO A 91 -40.79 5.65 4.61
C PRO A 91 -40.32 5.49 6.06
N GLU A 92 -40.62 6.44 6.94
CA GLU A 92 -40.23 6.37 8.36
C GLU A 92 -40.79 5.13 9.05
N SER A 93 -41.99 4.69 8.64
CA SER A 93 -42.63 3.47 9.12
C SER A 93 -41.87 2.18 8.81
N GLU A 94 -40.98 2.20 7.81
CA GLU A 94 -40.16 1.04 7.40
C GLU A 94 -38.72 1.12 7.97
N CYS A 95 -38.40 2.17 8.72
CA CYS A 95 -37.08 2.34 9.32
C CYS A 95 -37.04 1.61 10.67
N GLU A 96 -35.99 0.81 10.92
CA GLU A 96 -35.76 0.14 12.20
C GLU A 96 -35.55 1.14 13.34
N GLU A 97 -34.89 2.26 13.04
CA GLU A 97 -34.66 3.36 13.96
C GLU A 97 -34.52 4.66 13.17
N VAL A 98 -35.06 5.75 13.72
CA VAL A 98 -34.89 7.11 13.19
C VAL A 98 -34.18 7.93 14.27
N ILE A 99 -32.95 8.34 13.98
CA ILE A 99 -32.13 9.14 14.90
C ILE A 99 -32.16 10.60 14.43
N ASN A 100 -32.72 11.49 15.26
CA ASN A 100 -32.75 12.92 14.97
C ASN A 100 -31.44 13.57 15.40
N TYR A 101 -30.66 14.05 14.42
CA TYR A 101 -29.44 14.81 14.68
C TYR A 101 -29.69 16.30 14.45
N LYS A 102 -29.86 17.05 15.54
CA LYS A 102 -30.02 18.51 15.52
C LYS A 102 -28.84 19.15 16.28
N PRO A 103 -28.00 19.97 15.62
CA PRO A 103 -26.93 20.66 16.31
C PRO A 103 -27.48 21.75 17.23
N GLU A 104 -26.97 21.84 18.45
CA GLU A 104 -27.34 22.89 19.43
C GLU A 104 -26.61 24.21 19.16
N SER A 105 -25.47 24.15 18.47
CA SER A 105 -24.62 25.31 18.18
C SER A 105 -24.15 25.32 16.73
N CYS A 106 -24.01 26.52 16.16
CA CYS A 106 -23.49 26.71 14.81
C CYS A 106 -22.03 26.27 14.71
N SER A 107 -21.71 25.39 13.75
CA SER A 107 -20.35 24.89 13.51
C SER A 107 -19.35 25.96 13.06
N SER A 108 -19.83 27.11 12.57
CA SER A 108 -18.97 28.21 12.09
C SER A 108 -18.74 29.31 13.12
N CYS A 109 -19.71 29.61 14.00
CA CYS A 109 -19.62 30.75 14.93
C CYS A 109 -19.91 30.41 16.39
N GLY A 110 -20.34 29.18 16.70
CA GLY A 110 -20.64 28.73 18.06
C GLY A 110 -21.94 29.27 18.66
N GLY A 111 -22.67 30.14 17.96
CA GLY A 111 -23.96 30.66 18.41
C GLY A 111 -25.01 29.56 18.57
N GLN A 112 -25.89 29.72 19.57
CA GLN A 112 -26.97 28.79 19.86
C GLN A 112 -27.98 28.74 18.70
N LEU A 113 -28.33 27.53 18.27
CA LEU A 113 -29.28 27.30 17.19
C LEU A 113 -30.63 26.87 17.76
N GLU A 114 -31.67 27.62 17.42
CA GLU A 114 -33.05 27.33 17.79
C GLU A 114 -33.94 27.32 16.53
N GLY A 115 -35.00 26.52 16.55
CA GLY A 115 -35.91 26.35 15.41
C GLY A 115 -36.18 24.89 15.04
N GLU A 116 -37.26 24.67 14.30
CA GLU A 116 -37.64 23.36 13.73
C GLU A 116 -37.61 23.47 12.21
N ASP A 117 -36.98 22.48 11.56
CA ASP A 117 -37.01 22.36 10.10
C ASP A 117 -38.26 21.59 9.71
N ALA A 118 -39.16 22.23 8.97
CA ALA A 118 -40.38 21.61 8.46
C ALA A 118 -40.09 20.56 7.36
N ASN A 119 -38.89 20.55 6.79
CA ASN A 119 -38.46 19.58 5.78
C ASN A 119 -37.03 19.06 6.07
N PRO A 120 -36.85 18.29 7.16
CA PRO A 120 -35.53 17.88 7.60
C PRO A 120 -34.84 16.99 6.57
N TYR A 121 -33.55 17.22 6.35
CA TYR A 121 -32.75 16.37 5.47
C TYR A 121 -32.64 14.95 6.03
N ARG A 122 -33.08 13.95 5.27
CA ARG A 122 -33.03 12.54 5.63
C ARG A 122 -32.03 11.78 4.75
N HIS A 123 -31.23 10.91 5.36
CA HIS A 123 -30.37 9.97 4.65
C HIS A 123 -30.45 8.56 5.27
N PRO A 124 -30.32 7.47 4.49
CA PRO A 124 -30.25 6.12 5.07
C PRO A 124 -28.87 5.90 5.71
N SER A 125 -28.83 5.69 7.03
CA SER A 125 -27.64 5.15 7.71
C SER A 125 -27.79 3.64 7.87
N CYS A 126 -27.03 2.84 7.10
CA CYS A 126 -26.98 1.40 7.32
C CYS A 126 -25.88 1.07 8.34
N ARG A 127 -26.22 0.50 9.50
CA ARG A 127 -25.24 -0.28 10.29
C ARG A 127 -24.82 -1.45 9.39
N ASN A 128 -23.53 -1.53 9.04
CA ASN A 128 -22.95 -2.39 7.97
C ASN A 128 -23.12 -1.86 6.54
N THR A 129 -22.58 -0.66 6.28
CA THR A 129 -22.61 -0.06 4.95
C THR A 129 -21.61 -0.74 4.00
N THR A 130 -22.12 -1.44 2.98
CA THR A 130 -21.34 -1.69 1.75
C THR A 130 -21.27 -0.37 0.97
N TYR A 131 -20.18 0.38 1.12
CA TYR A 131 -20.00 1.63 0.39
C TYR A 131 -19.75 1.36 -1.10
N GLN A 132 -20.45 2.09 -1.97
CA GLN A 132 -20.11 2.14 -3.38
C GLN A 132 -18.77 2.86 -3.56
N THR A 133 -17.95 2.43 -4.52
CA THR A 133 -16.62 3.01 -4.79
C THR A 133 -16.65 4.53 -4.99
N ARG A 134 -17.75 5.06 -5.56
CA ARG A 134 -17.94 6.51 -5.74
C ARG A 134 -18.04 7.26 -4.41
N THR A 135 -18.75 6.69 -3.44
CA THR A 135 -18.91 7.29 -2.10
C THR A 135 -17.57 7.30 -1.35
N ILE A 136 -16.80 6.21 -1.45
CA ILE A 136 -15.45 6.13 -0.87
C ILE A 136 -14.54 7.21 -1.46
N ASN A 137 -14.55 7.35 -2.78
CA ASN A 137 -13.74 8.38 -3.44
C ASN A 137 -14.16 9.81 -3.06
N LYS A 138 -15.46 10.06 -2.90
CA LYS A 138 -15.96 11.36 -2.42
C LYS A 138 -15.44 11.67 -1.02
N LEU A 139 -15.62 10.74 -0.07
CA LEU A 139 -15.17 10.91 1.31
C LEU A 139 -13.64 11.05 1.39
N ARG A 140 -12.90 10.29 0.57
CA ARG A 140 -11.45 10.45 0.46
C ARG A 140 -11.06 11.86 0.00
N MET A 141 -11.72 12.41 -1.01
CA MET A 141 -11.44 13.77 -1.49
C MET A 141 -11.77 14.82 -0.45
N GLU A 142 -12.90 14.67 0.23
CA GLU A 142 -13.32 15.58 1.30
C GLU A 142 -12.32 15.58 2.47
N ALA A 143 -11.88 14.40 2.90
CA ALA A 143 -10.84 14.25 3.90
C ALA A 143 -9.50 14.84 3.43
N SER A 144 -9.14 14.63 2.16
CA SER A 144 -7.92 15.19 1.56
C SER A 144 -7.93 16.73 1.57
N ASN A 145 -9.07 17.33 1.21
CA ASN A 145 -9.22 18.79 1.21
C ASN A 145 -9.17 19.35 2.64
N ALA A 146 -9.75 18.64 3.61
CA ALA A 146 -9.75 19.07 5.01
C ALA A 146 -8.33 19.15 5.62
N VAL A 147 -7.42 18.27 5.19
CA VAL A 147 -6.03 18.25 5.68
C VAL A 147 -5.05 19.04 4.82
N GLU A 148 -5.49 19.59 3.68
CA GLU A 148 -4.63 20.27 2.70
C GLU A 148 -3.75 21.35 3.34
N LYS A 149 -4.35 22.22 4.17
CA LYS A 149 -3.62 23.29 4.86
C LYS A 149 -2.55 22.75 5.81
N ALA A 150 -2.87 21.72 6.60
CA ALA A 150 -1.92 21.13 7.55
C ALA A 150 -0.76 20.43 6.82
N VAL A 151 -1.05 19.82 5.66
CA VAL A 151 -0.03 19.22 4.78
C VAL A 151 0.89 20.30 4.21
N GLU A 152 0.35 21.45 3.80
CA GLU A 152 1.14 22.57 3.29
C GLU A 152 2.04 23.20 4.38
N GLU A 153 1.53 23.34 5.60
CA GLU A 153 2.31 23.80 6.76
C GLU A 153 3.45 22.82 7.09
N ALA A 154 3.17 21.51 7.07
CA ALA A 154 4.19 20.47 7.27
C ALA A 154 5.26 20.48 6.17
N LYS A 155 4.86 20.70 4.91
CA LYS A 155 5.78 20.83 3.78
C LYS A 155 6.68 22.05 3.95
N THR A 156 6.11 23.19 4.32
CA THR A 156 6.84 24.43 4.61
C THR A 156 7.84 24.24 5.74
N TYR A 157 7.47 23.52 6.80
CA TYR A 157 8.37 23.22 7.91
C TYR A 157 9.61 22.43 7.44
N ILE A 158 9.41 21.39 6.63
CA ILE A 158 10.51 20.56 6.13
C ILE A 158 11.46 21.35 5.24
N GLN A 159 10.94 22.20 4.36
CA GLN A 159 11.75 23.04 3.48
C GLN A 159 12.64 24.03 4.24
N ASN A 160 12.25 24.42 5.46
CA ASN A 160 13.00 25.32 6.32
C ASN A 160 13.82 24.61 7.40
N ALA A 161 13.74 23.28 7.49
CA ALA A 161 14.42 22.52 8.53
C ALA A 161 15.95 22.52 8.31
N ALA A 162 16.71 22.65 9.40
CA ALA A 162 18.17 22.66 9.32
C ALA A 162 18.75 21.29 8.92
N VAL A 163 18.06 20.20 9.24
CA VAL A 163 18.45 18.83 8.87
C VAL A 163 17.23 18.05 8.46
N VAL A 164 17.30 17.39 7.29
CA VAL A 164 16.24 16.52 6.77
C VAL A 164 16.86 15.20 6.33
N GLY A 165 16.31 14.09 6.82
CA GLY A 165 16.57 12.77 6.25
C GLY A 165 15.59 12.51 5.12
N ALA A 166 16.08 12.11 3.94
CA ALA A 166 15.20 11.81 2.81
C ALA A 166 15.54 10.47 2.14
N ASP A 167 14.49 9.73 1.76
CA ASP A 167 14.60 8.48 1.02
C ASP A 167 13.55 8.38 -0.09
N GLU A 168 13.86 7.60 -1.13
CA GLU A 168 12.97 7.32 -2.26
C GLU A 168 12.70 5.82 -2.42
N THR A 169 11.43 5.42 -2.36
CA THR A 169 11.00 4.05 -2.63
C THR A 169 10.18 3.97 -3.91
N ARG A 170 10.65 3.13 -4.86
CA ARG A 170 9.95 2.87 -6.12
C ARG A 170 8.77 1.92 -5.94
N PHE A 171 7.64 2.20 -6.59
CA PHE A 171 6.52 1.27 -6.66
C PHE A 171 5.71 1.39 -7.96
N SER A 172 4.97 0.34 -8.30
CA SER A 172 4.15 0.30 -9.51
C SER A 172 2.78 0.97 -9.28
N GLN A 173 2.56 2.13 -9.88
CA GLN A 173 1.27 2.85 -9.81
C GLN A 173 0.46 2.65 -11.10
N LYS A 174 -0.81 2.28 -10.95
CA LYS A 174 -1.75 2.21 -12.08
C LYS A 174 -2.33 3.60 -12.37
N ASN A 175 -2.81 3.81 -13.60
CA ASN A 175 -3.54 5.03 -13.98
C ASN A 175 -5.00 5.09 -13.44
N THR A 176 -5.20 4.81 -12.15
CA THR A 176 -6.55 4.73 -11.56
C THR A 176 -7.18 6.12 -11.38
N ASP A 177 -6.35 7.11 -11.09
CA ASP A 177 -6.71 8.52 -10.88
C ASP A 177 -6.70 9.36 -12.17
N GLY A 178 -6.19 8.80 -13.28
CA GLY A 178 -6.03 9.51 -14.56
C GLY A 178 -4.73 10.31 -14.66
N CYS A 179 -3.95 10.38 -13.59
CA CYS A 179 -2.73 11.19 -13.51
C CYS A 179 -1.48 10.46 -14.04
N ASN A 180 -1.57 9.15 -14.33
CA ASN A 180 -0.47 8.32 -14.83
C ASN A 180 -0.77 7.72 -16.21
N GLY A 181 -1.06 8.57 -17.20
CA GLY A 181 -1.43 8.13 -18.56
C GLY A 181 -0.41 7.21 -19.25
N LYS A 182 0.87 7.30 -18.87
CA LYS A 182 1.97 6.50 -19.42
C LYS A 182 2.20 5.18 -18.67
N ASN A 183 1.47 4.92 -17.57
CA ASN A 183 1.71 3.81 -16.64
C ASN A 183 3.18 3.71 -16.21
N SER A 184 3.81 4.84 -15.93
CA SER A 184 5.17 4.87 -15.39
C SER A 184 5.19 4.35 -13.95
N GLN A 185 6.38 3.95 -13.50
CA GLN A 185 6.60 3.74 -12.06
C GLN A 185 6.34 5.06 -11.31
N ALA A 186 6.01 4.92 -10.03
CA ALA A 186 5.91 6.03 -9.10
C ALA A 186 7.01 5.92 -8.04
N TRP A 187 7.33 7.05 -7.44
CA TRP A 187 8.30 7.18 -6.36
C TRP A 187 7.59 7.76 -5.16
N LEU A 188 7.62 7.03 -4.05
CA LEU A 188 7.25 7.52 -2.74
C LEU A 188 8.51 8.14 -2.13
N TRP A 189 8.50 9.46 -1.98
CA TRP A 189 9.48 10.19 -1.23
C TRP A 189 9.06 10.25 0.22
N THR A 190 10.02 10.05 1.12
CA THR A 190 9.85 10.23 2.56
C THR A 190 10.87 11.25 3.03
N ALA A 191 10.41 12.31 3.68
CA ALA A 191 11.25 13.32 4.32
C ALA A 191 10.98 13.30 5.82
N VAL A 192 12.02 13.16 6.62
CA VAL A 192 11.97 12.99 8.08
C VAL A 192 12.78 14.09 8.74
N THR A 193 12.16 14.71 9.72
CA THR A 193 12.78 15.66 10.66
C THR A 193 12.42 15.23 12.09
N PRO A 194 13.00 15.83 13.14
CA PRO A 194 12.64 15.49 14.52
C PRO A 194 11.16 15.68 14.88
N LEU A 195 10.44 16.57 14.17
CA LEU A 195 9.04 16.90 14.48
C LEU A 195 8.04 16.47 13.40
N VAL A 196 8.48 16.37 12.14
CA VAL A 196 7.60 16.11 10.99
C VAL A 196 8.18 15.03 10.11
N THR A 197 7.34 14.04 9.78
CA THR A 197 7.57 13.09 8.69
C THR A 197 6.56 13.38 7.59
N PHE A 198 7.04 13.55 6.36
CA PHE A 198 6.24 13.90 5.20
C PHE A 198 6.46 12.93 4.06
N PHE A 199 5.39 12.65 3.33
CA PHE A 199 5.37 11.71 2.23
C PHE A 199 4.87 12.40 0.97
N GLU A 200 5.60 12.23 -0.14
CA GLU A 200 5.20 12.76 -1.44
C GLU A 200 5.26 11.67 -2.50
N ILE A 201 4.23 11.55 -3.33
CA ILE A 201 4.23 10.59 -4.45
C ILE A 201 4.41 11.37 -5.75
N THR A 202 5.43 11.01 -6.52
CA THR A 202 5.69 11.58 -7.85
C THR A 202 5.84 10.49 -8.91
N LEU A 203 5.47 10.80 -10.15
CA LEU A 203 5.55 9.89 -11.30
C LEU A 203 6.87 10.02 -12.07
N THR A 204 7.79 10.86 -11.61
CA THR A 204 9.07 11.14 -12.28
C THR A 204 10.24 11.04 -11.31
N ARG A 205 11.31 10.36 -11.75
CA ARG A 205 12.62 10.38 -11.08
C ARG A 205 13.47 11.49 -11.67
N CYS A 206 13.33 12.70 -11.13
CA CYS A 206 14.18 13.82 -11.50
C CYS A 206 14.54 14.62 -10.25
N THR A 207 15.66 15.33 -10.33
CA THR A 207 16.07 16.37 -9.37
C THR A 207 14.94 17.33 -9.05
N ASP A 208 14.02 17.53 -10.00
CA ASP A 208 12.82 18.36 -9.83
C ASP A 208 11.82 17.79 -8.81
N ALA A 209 11.74 16.46 -8.63
CA ALA A 209 10.93 15.88 -7.55
C ALA A 209 11.53 16.17 -6.17
N ALA A 210 12.86 16.08 -6.03
CA ALA A 210 13.56 16.45 -4.81
C ALA A 210 13.47 17.96 -4.53
N LYS A 211 13.54 18.81 -5.56
CA LYS A 211 13.32 20.27 -5.45
C LYS A 211 11.87 20.61 -5.09
N ASN A 212 10.90 19.88 -5.61
CA ASN A 212 9.49 20.07 -5.24
C ASN A 212 9.24 19.69 -3.78
N LEU A 213 9.94 18.69 -3.27
CA LEU A 213 9.86 18.23 -1.87
C LEU A 213 10.58 19.20 -0.91
N LEU A 214 11.84 19.54 -1.21
CA LEU A 214 12.74 20.26 -0.30
C LEU A 214 12.86 21.77 -0.60
N GLY A 215 12.25 22.24 -1.69
CA GLY A 215 12.44 23.59 -2.22
C GLY A 215 13.58 23.67 -3.24
N GLU A 216 13.57 24.70 -4.09
CA GLU A 216 14.61 24.90 -5.13
C GLU A 216 16.01 25.09 -4.55
N ARG A 217 16.11 25.56 -3.30
CA ARG A 217 17.36 25.86 -2.60
C ARG A 217 17.26 25.48 -1.13
N PHE A 218 17.27 24.17 -0.86
CA PHE A 218 17.36 23.69 0.51
C PHE A 218 18.72 24.08 1.12
N ALA A 219 18.70 24.90 2.17
CA ALA A 219 19.90 25.45 2.81
C ALA A 219 20.40 24.60 3.98
N GLY A 220 19.68 23.54 4.36
CA GLY A 220 20.03 22.63 5.45
C GLY A 220 20.88 21.44 5.02
N ILE A 221 21.14 20.55 5.98
CA ILE A 221 21.85 19.29 5.78
C ILE A 221 20.83 18.23 5.33
N LEU A 222 21.04 17.66 4.15
CA LEU A 222 20.23 16.57 3.62
C LEU A 222 20.96 15.24 3.81
N THR A 223 20.40 14.33 4.61
CA THR A 223 20.91 12.97 4.75
C THR A 223 20.08 12.02 3.89
N THR A 224 20.71 11.45 2.84
CA THR A 224 20.08 10.44 1.98
C THR A 224 20.85 9.13 2.04
N PHE A 225 20.12 8.01 1.98
CA PHE A 225 20.72 6.69 1.80
C PHE A 225 20.53 6.25 0.36
N SER A 226 21.37 6.75 -0.55
CA SER A 226 21.36 6.27 -1.93
C SER A 226 22.39 5.16 -2.14
N PHE A 227 21.94 3.98 -2.56
CA PHE A 227 22.79 2.99 -3.25
C PHE A 227 22.93 3.27 -4.76
N SER A 228 22.45 4.40 -5.28
CA SER A 228 22.68 4.80 -6.67
C SER A 228 23.27 6.20 -6.78
N THR A 229 24.50 6.24 -7.31
CA THR A 229 25.27 7.45 -7.57
C THR A 229 24.48 8.47 -8.38
N SER A 230 24.30 9.65 -7.82
CA SER A 230 23.93 10.86 -8.58
C SER A 230 24.84 11.97 -8.08
N THR A 231 26.02 12.08 -8.67
CA THR A 231 26.91 13.23 -8.52
C THR A 231 26.23 14.44 -9.14
N SER A 232 25.77 15.39 -8.33
CA SER A 232 25.47 16.74 -8.79
C SER A 232 26.70 17.61 -8.62
N SER A 233 27.44 17.84 -9.71
CA SER A 233 28.45 18.88 -9.75
C SER A 233 27.73 20.23 -9.88
N SER A 234 27.80 21.04 -8.83
CA SER A 234 27.42 22.45 -8.86
C SER A 234 28.51 23.23 -9.58
N THR A 235 28.14 24.00 -10.61
CA THR A 235 28.86 25.21 -11.02
C THR A 235 27.86 26.35 -11.06
#